data_AF-A0A0D7AES2-F1
#
_entry.id   AF-A0A0D7AES2-F1
#
_cell.length_a   1.000
_cell.length_b   1.000
_cell.length_c   1.000
_cell.angle_alpha   90.00
_cell.angle_beta   90.00
_cell.angle_gamma   90.00
#
_symmetry.space_group_name_H-M   'P 1'
#
loop_
_entity.id
_entity.type
_entity.pdbx_description
1 polymer ?
#
loop_
_entity_poly.entity_id
_entity_poly.type
_entity_poly.pdbx_seq_one_letter_code
_entity_poly.pdbx_strand_id
1 'polypeptide(L)'
;MNTSYLFISCYKQKIHALDRVQQRGAQDPANRQRQGQAQGQGQSHGPVEHRKLVQRFRQFLADEEKFWGKFIARFRRSFALTEANAALLTLEIISVEDVVGDATDGPTEDHGRNHFQFPAEDTSVDLTPTTDADRRSRMVILSKAMTCLGDIARYREQYNESGGRPKAGHEDHPPSAKKNAGRGKRGGPELRRRNYERAQQCYEQARRLVPTEGNPSHQMAIIATYQKDVFSALLHNYRALCVLQPYDTAAENMGVILSKAMDQWRRSRRDDTADPPPHIQVERFKESVVVLHAMWRDKVDTRKHASAIYKNYRSLILQRNLPADTINAVVILSQGALWKHRMFEDPKPRRREEKQTRIFMHLLDVHRALLEVGIEELKEPLPSDMPSNDLAQKITAAFRRTLAALRIASKWLIANYDYVAHGMEKDRTRANEKGRTSTTPLVRFWTSYADFMRTLQRSFPVGNLPNLSAPLGEDLDLQGFLPLKQTLLAREPASADSASSDNQGADGLSGEHPNVVQLMRISDLFSDANTIVAMEDSPIALYGNQFMVKGVEVATGQQQSSPSSAAIVVSSVLSSEVADEDAMTELTDDPVAEAFKHLEDGEDEILWDPRYLEFQDQGTSIND
;
A
#
# COMPACT_ATOMS: atom_id res chain seq x y z
N MET A 1 6.75 22.78 -12.51
CA MET A 1 7.37 21.55 -11.98
C MET A 1 8.72 21.31 -12.60
N ASN A 2 8.83 21.30 -13.94
CA ASN A 2 10.06 20.97 -14.68
C ASN A 2 11.30 21.79 -14.24
N THR A 3 11.13 23.06 -13.87
CA THR A 3 12.24 23.89 -13.41
C THR A 3 12.86 23.38 -12.10
N SER A 4 12.04 23.04 -11.10
CA SER A 4 12.51 22.59 -9.79
C SER A 4 13.28 21.27 -9.90
N TYR A 5 12.78 20.29 -10.66
CA TYR A 5 13.47 19.01 -10.88
C TYR A 5 14.80 19.18 -11.62
N LEU A 6 14.87 20.04 -12.64
CA LEU A 6 16.12 20.32 -13.35
C LEU A 6 17.20 20.90 -12.41
N PHE A 7 16.82 21.82 -11.53
CA PHE A 7 17.76 22.35 -10.53
C PHE A 7 18.17 21.28 -9.51
N ILE A 8 17.22 20.51 -9.00
CA ILE A 8 17.47 19.39 -8.08
C ILE A 8 18.47 18.41 -8.70
N SER A 9 18.19 17.93 -9.92
CA SER A 9 19.04 17.00 -10.65
C SER A 9 20.45 17.57 -10.85
N CYS A 10 20.58 18.84 -11.25
CA CYS A 10 21.88 19.51 -11.38
C CYS A 10 22.66 19.60 -10.04
N TYR A 11 21.98 19.91 -8.94
CA TYR A 11 22.59 19.88 -7.60
C TYR A 11 23.04 18.47 -7.22
N LYS A 12 22.19 17.46 -7.40
CA LYS A 12 22.49 16.05 -7.12
C LYS A 12 23.73 15.59 -7.89
N GLN A 13 23.74 15.81 -9.21
CA GLN A 13 24.86 15.43 -10.09
C GLN A 13 26.19 16.06 -9.64
N LYS A 14 26.19 17.36 -9.32
CA LYS A 14 27.39 18.07 -8.86
C LYS A 14 27.86 17.60 -7.48
N ILE A 15 26.94 17.36 -6.54
CA ILE A 15 27.28 16.82 -5.21
C ILE A 15 27.89 15.42 -5.37
N HIS A 16 27.27 14.55 -6.17
CA HIS A 16 27.80 13.21 -6.44
C HIS A 16 29.16 13.22 -7.16
N ALA A 17 29.41 14.18 -8.04
CA ALA A 17 30.72 14.34 -8.68
C ALA A 17 31.80 14.65 -7.62
N LEU A 18 31.52 15.59 -6.71
CA LEU A 18 32.43 15.94 -5.62
C LEU A 18 32.65 14.78 -4.64
N ASP A 19 31.61 13.98 -4.36
CA ASP A 19 31.72 12.80 -3.50
C ASP A 19 32.68 11.76 -4.05
N ARG A 20 32.58 11.45 -5.34
CA ARG A 20 33.48 10.50 -6.01
C ARG A 20 34.94 10.97 -5.96
N VAL A 21 35.18 12.27 -6.12
CA VAL A 21 36.52 12.85 -6.00
C VAL A 21 37.07 12.71 -4.57
N GLN A 22 36.23 12.92 -3.55
CA GLN A 22 36.63 12.78 -2.15
C GLN A 22 36.90 11.32 -1.76
N GLN A 23 36.07 10.37 -2.21
CA GLN A 23 36.27 8.94 -1.95
C GLN A 23 37.58 8.44 -2.59
N ARG A 24 37.87 8.82 -3.85
CA ARG A 24 39.13 8.49 -4.52
C ARG A 24 40.36 9.08 -3.81
N GLY A 25 40.25 10.31 -3.30
CA GLY A 25 41.33 10.94 -2.52
C GLY A 25 41.56 10.35 -1.13
N ALA A 26 40.66 9.50 -0.62
CA ALA A 26 40.76 8.84 0.69
C ALA A 26 41.37 7.44 0.62
N GLN A 27 41.21 6.72 -0.50
CA GLN A 27 41.68 5.34 -0.68
C GLN A 27 43.18 5.23 -1.05
N ASP A 28 43.83 6.32 -1.47
CA ASP A 28 45.20 6.28 -2.01
C ASP A 28 46.19 7.16 -1.21
N PRO A 29 46.64 6.70 -0.02
CA PRO A 29 47.53 7.48 0.85
C PRO A 29 48.94 7.67 0.26
N ALA A 30 49.37 6.83 -0.69
CA ALA A 30 50.69 6.92 -1.32
C ALA A 30 50.86 8.17 -2.20
N ASN A 31 49.76 8.73 -2.70
CA ASN A 31 49.79 9.92 -3.56
C ASN A 31 49.79 11.24 -2.77
N ARG A 32 49.37 11.23 -1.49
CA ARG A 32 49.44 12.39 -0.59
C ARG A 32 50.88 12.81 -0.28
N GLN A 33 51.81 11.85 -0.24
CA GLN A 33 53.21 12.12 0.11
C GLN A 33 54.04 12.62 -1.09
N ARG A 34 53.66 12.28 -2.33
CA ARG A 34 54.31 12.79 -3.55
C ARG A 34 53.82 14.17 -4.00
N GLN A 35 52.58 14.56 -3.67
CA GLN A 35 52.06 15.90 -3.99
C GLN A 35 52.43 16.98 -2.95
N GLY A 36 52.95 16.61 -1.78
CA GLY A 36 53.33 17.55 -0.72
C GLY A 36 54.52 18.47 -1.03
N GLN A 37 55.25 18.24 -2.14
CA GLN A 37 56.45 19.02 -2.48
C GLN A 37 56.39 19.78 -3.82
N ALA A 38 55.31 19.67 -4.60
CA ALA A 38 55.29 20.24 -5.96
C ALA A 38 54.11 21.17 -6.31
N GLN A 39 53.18 21.47 -5.38
CA GLN A 39 52.08 22.41 -5.66
C GLN A 39 51.78 23.34 -4.49
N GLY A 40 52.53 24.45 -4.41
CA GLY A 40 51.96 25.70 -3.94
C GLY A 40 51.04 26.26 -5.04
N GLN A 41 49.81 26.67 -4.68
CA GLN A 41 48.79 27.36 -5.51
C GLN A 41 47.76 26.54 -6.30
N GLY A 42 47.60 25.23 -6.06
CA GLY A 42 46.48 24.43 -6.61
C GLY A 42 45.45 24.01 -5.55
N GLN A 43 44.31 24.71 -5.53
CA GLN A 43 43.12 24.51 -4.69
C GLN A 43 42.86 23.09 -4.11
N SER A 44 43.12 22.92 -2.81
CA SER A 44 42.55 21.84 -1.99
C SER A 44 41.10 22.17 -1.58
N HIS A 45 40.20 22.37 -2.54
CA HIS A 45 38.84 22.86 -2.28
C HIS A 45 37.73 21.80 -2.18
N GLY A 46 38.02 20.51 -2.35
CA GLY A 46 37.00 19.45 -2.38
C GLY A 46 36.01 19.43 -1.19
N PRO A 47 36.47 19.38 0.08
CA PRO A 47 35.56 19.29 1.24
C PRO A 47 34.83 20.58 1.59
N VAL A 48 35.37 21.74 1.21
CA VAL A 48 34.76 23.05 1.49
C VAL A 48 33.74 23.39 0.41
N GLU A 49 34.05 23.14 -0.86
CA GLU A 49 33.11 23.30 -1.96
C GLU A 49 31.92 22.37 -1.84
N HIS A 50 32.15 21.10 -1.48
CA HIS A 50 31.06 20.16 -1.20
C HIS A 50 30.11 20.70 -0.12
N ARG A 51 30.65 21.14 1.03
CA ARG A 51 29.83 21.72 2.11
C ARG A 51 29.07 22.96 1.67
N LYS A 52 29.70 23.87 0.93
CA LYS A 52 29.04 25.06 0.36
C LYS A 52 27.92 24.68 -0.61
N LEU A 53 28.14 23.68 -1.45
CA LEU A 53 27.16 23.22 -2.45
C LEU A 53 25.95 22.58 -1.77
N VAL A 54 26.17 21.68 -0.80
CA VAL A 54 25.08 21.08 -0.01
C VAL A 54 24.30 22.15 0.75
N GLN A 55 24.99 23.13 1.36
CA GLN A 55 24.32 24.24 2.04
C GLN A 55 23.43 25.05 1.09
N ARG A 56 23.95 25.40 -0.10
CA ARG A 56 23.16 26.09 -1.14
C ARG A 56 21.96 25.26 -1.60
N PHE A 57 22.14 23.96 -1.76
CA PHE A 57 21.06 23.08 -2.18
C PHE A 57 19.96 23.01 -1.11
N ARG A 58 20.33 22.90 0.18
CA ARG A 58 19.36 22.94 1.29
C ARG A 58 18.61 24.27 1.36
N GLN A 59 19.28 25.39 1.08
CA GLN A 59 18.65 26.70 0.99
C GLN A 59 17.64 26.73 -0.17
N PHE A 60 18.06 26.30 -1.36
CA PHE A 60 17.18 26.18 -2.53
C PHE A 60 15.93 25.35 -2.23
N LEU A 61 16.08 24.18 -1.60
CA LEU A 61 14.94 23.35 -1.22
C LEU A 61 14.02 24.01 -0.19
N ALA A 62 14.55 24.84 0.72
CA ALA A 62 13.74 25.60 1.69
C ALA A 62 12.93 26.71 1.02
N ASP A 63 13.53 27.33 0.03
CA ASP A 63 12.93 28.39 -0.76
C ASP A 63 11.84 27.83 -1.68
N GLU A 64 12.10 26.69 -2.32
CA GLU A 64 11.10 25.95 -3.10
C GLU A 64 9.92 25.48 -2.24
N GLU A 65 10.15 24.92 -1.05
CA GLU A 65 9.07 24.49 -0.15
C GLU A 65 8.10 25.65 0.17
N LYS A 66 8.64 26.85 0.45
CA LYS A 66 7.83 28.05 0.69
C LYS A 66 7.07 28.49 -0.56
N PHE A 67 7.72 28.46 -1.73
CA PHE A 67 7.08 28.80 -3.00
C PHE A 67 5.89 27.88 -3.29
N TRP A 68 6.10 26.56 -3.21
CA TRP A 68 5.06 25.57 -3.50
C TRP A 68 3.92 25.62 -2.48
N GLY A 69 4.20 25.85 -1.19
CA GLY A 69 3.16 26.06 -0.19
C GLY A 69 2.26 27.26 -0.53
N LYS A 70 2.87 28.42 -0.85
CA LYS A 70 2.12 29.62 -1.27
C LYS A 70 1.36 29.41 -2.59
N PHE A 71 1.98 28.73 -3.56
CA PHE A 71 1.33 28.40 -4.83
C PHE A 71 0.07 27.55 -4.62
N ILE A 72 0.16 26.50 -3.80
CA ILE A 72 -0.96 25.59 -3.52
C ILE A 72 -2.11 26.34 -2.84
N ALA A 73 -1.82 27.16 -1.82
CA ALA A 73 -2.81 27.98 -1.13
C ALA A 73 -3.52 28.96 -2.10
N ARG A 74 -2.74 29.68 -2.91
CA ARG A 74 -3.26 30.60 -3.94
C ARG A 74 -4.09 29.86 -4.99
N PHE A 75 -3.62 28.72 -5.48
CA PHE A 75 -4.28 27.94 -6.52
C PHE A 75 -5.64 27.43 -6.02
N ARG A 76 -5.70 26.90 -4.79
CA ARG A 76 -6.96 26.49 -4.15
C ARG A 76 -7.95 27.65 -4.07
N ARG A 77 -7.50 28.86 -3.66
CA ARG A 77 -8.37 30.04 -3.56
C ARG A 77 -8.85 30.50 -4.93
N SER A 78 -7.93 30.66 -5.88
CA SER A 78 -8.22 31.21 -7.22
C SER A 78 -9.25 30.36 -7.98
N PHE A 79 -9.23 29.03 -7.79
CA PHE A 79 -10.14 28.10 -8.48
C PHE A 79 -11.29 27.59 -7.58
N ALA A 80 -11.46 28.16 -6.37
CA ALA A 80 -12.50 27.76 -5.40
C ALA A 80 -12.58 26.24 -5.15
N LEU A 81 -11.43 25.59 -4.94
CA LEU A 81 -11.31 24.13 -4.74
C LEU A 81 -11.47 23.76 -3.26
N THR A 82 -12.69 23.86 -2.74
CA THR A 82 -13.01 23.66 -1.33
C THR A 82 -12.81 22.23 -0.84
N GLU A 83 -12.90 21.24 -1.72
CA GLU A 83 -12.67 19.81 -1.43
C GLU A 83 -11.23 19.56 -0.95
N ALA A 84 -10.28 20.41 -1.35
CA ALA A 84 -8.89 20.32 -0.91
C ALA A 84 -8.67 20.82 0.53
N ASN A 85 -9.63 21.51 1.16
CA ASN A 85 -9.44 22.16 2.45
C ASN A 85 -8.91 21.20 3.51
N ALA A 86 -9.55 20.03 3.67
CA ALA A 86 -9.15 19.04 4.68
C ALA A 86 -7.70 18.56 4.48
N ALA A 87 -7.32 18.31 3.23
CA ALA A 87 -5.97 17.92 2.87
C ALA A 87 -4.95 19.04 3.16
N LEU A 88 -5.26 20.28 2.80
CA LEU A 88 -4.36 21.41 2.99
C LEU A 88 -4.23 21.84 4.46
N LEU A 89 -5.28 21.71 5.26
CA LEU A 89 -5.25 21.88 6.71
C LEU A 89 -4.36 20.81 7.36
N THR A 90 -4.51 19.54 6.95
CA THR A 90 -3.66 18.44 7.43
C THR A 90 -2.18 18.68 7.10
N LEU A 91 -1.90 19.31 5.96
CA LEU A 91 -0.55 19.70 5.58
C LEU A 91 -0.09 21.03 6.17
N GLU A 92 -0.90 21.71 7.00
CA GLU A 92 -0.58 23.03 7.55
C GLU A 92 -0.20 24.06 6.47
N ILE A 93 -0.77 23.91 5.26
CA ILE A 93 -0.56 24.85 4.14
C ILE A 93 -1.51 26.05 4.27
N ILE A 94 -2.69 25.80 4.80
CA ILE A 94 -3.71 26.79 5.14
C ILE A 94 -4.12 26.63 6.60
N SER A 95 -4.69 27.68 7.18
CA SER A 95 -5.26 27.69 8.53
C SER A 95 -6.79 27.56 8.49
N VAL A 96 -7.42 27.30 9.65
CA VAL A 96 -8.89 27.27 9.76
C VAL A 96 -9.48 28.65 9.45
N GLU A 97 -8.75 29.72 9.80
CA GLU A 97 -9.13 31.10 9.51
C GLU A 97 -9.22 31.36 8.00
N ASP A 98 -8.30 30.79 7.21
CA ASP A 98 -8.32 30.89 5.73
C ASP A 98 -9.54 30.18 5.08
N VAL A 99 -10.21 29.30 5.81
CA VAL A 99 -11.40 28.56 5.33
C VAL A 99 -12.70 29.26 5.71
N VAL A 100 -12.75 29.85 6.91
CA VAL A 100 -13.95 30.50 7.48
C VAL A 100 -14.04 31.97 7.09
N GLY A 101 -12.90 32.63 6.83
CA GLY A 101 -12.86 34.01 6.35
C GLY A 101 -13.54 34.13 5.00
N ASP A 102 -14.44 35.12 4.89
CA ASP A 102 -15.03 35.50 3.61
C ASP A 102 -13.89 35.91 2.65
N ALA A 103 -14.00 35.55 1.38
CA ALA A 103 -12.94 35.76 0.37
C ALA A 103 -12.64 37.25 0.10
N THR A 104 -13.25 38.16 0.87
CA THR A 104 -13.12 39.62 0.80
C THR A 104 -11.92 40.18 1.56
N ASP A 105 -11.37 39.45 2.54
CA ASP A 105 -10.10 39.85 3.15
C ASP A 105 -8.95 39.35 2.26
N GLY A 106 -8.57 40.20 1.31
CA GLY A 106 -7.38 40.01 0.49
C GLY A 106 -6.14 39.76 1.37
N PRO A 107 -5.12 39.08 0.86
CA PRO A 107 -3.93 38.78 1.64
C PRO A 107 -3.37 40.08 2.22
N THR A 108 -3.18 40.13 3.55
CA THR A 108 -2.48 41.25 4.20
C THR A 108 -1.20 41.53 3.43
N GLU A 109 -1.07 42.73 2.85
CA GLU A 109 0.10 43.14 2.09
C GLU A 109 1.33 43.09 2.99
N ASP A 110 2.04 41.95 2.96
CA ASP A 110 3.35 41.84 3.56
C ASP A 110 4.31 42.68 2.70
N HIS A 111 4.50 43.94 3.08
CA HIS A 111 5.41 44.90 2.43
C HIS A 111 6.90 44.53 2.57
N GLY A 112 7.22 43.32 3.03
CA GLY A 112 8.57 42.78 3.02
C GLY A 112 9.03 42.47 1.60
N ARG A 113 10.30 42.79 1.26
CA ARG A 113 10.99 42.32 0.06
C ARG A 113 11.18 40.80 0.08
N ASN A 114 10.10 40.04 -0.04
CA ASN A 114 10.12 38.59 -0.11
C ASN A 114 10.19 38.18 -1.58
N HIS A 115 11.29 37.54 -2.01
CA HIS A 115 11.45 37.03 -3.39
C HIS A 115 10.38 36.00 -3.82
N PHE A 116 9.56 35.52 -2.88
CA PHE A 116 8.46 34.57 -3.09
C PHE A 116 7.08 35.24 -3.12
N GLN A 117 7.03 36.56 -3.33
CA GLN A 117 5.77 37.28 -3.44
C GLN A 117 5.19 37.06 -4.84
N PHE A 118 4.05 36.40 -4.85
CA PHE A 118 3.22 36.26 -6.03
C PHE A 118 2.61 37.62 -6.40
N PRO A 119 2.39 37.93 -7.70
CA PRO A 119 1.68 39.15 -8.10
C PRO A 119 0.31 39.23 -7.44
N ALA A 120 -0.17 40.45 -7.15
CA ALA A 120 -1.50 40.67 -6.59
C ALA A 120 -2.57 39.92 -7.41
N GLU A 121 -3.56 39.36 -6.72
CA GLU A 121 -4.68 38.70 -7.36
C GLU A 121 -5.59 39.75 -7.99
N ASP A 122 -5.88 39.60 -9.27
CA ASP A 122 -6.86 40.43 -9.95
C ASP A 122 -8.26 39.91 -9.59
N THR A 123 -8.91 40.59 -8.64
CA THR A 123 -10.25 40.23 -8.15
C THR A 123 -11.34 40.46 -9.19
N SER A 124 -11.03 41.06 -10.35
CA SER A 124 -11.98 41.25 -11.44
C SER A 124 -12.16 40.01 -12.33
N VAL A 125 -11.27 39.02 -12.23
CA VAL A 125 -11.31 37.80 -13.06
C VAL A 125 -11.79 36.61 -12.23
N ASP A 126 -12.97 36.09 -12.56
CA ASP A 126 -13.46 34.83 -12.01
C ASP A 126 -12.80 33.65 -12.73
N LEU A 127 -12.01 32.88 -11.99
CA LEU A 127 -11.33 31.68 -12.47
C LEU A 127 -12.01 30.39 -12.00
N THR A 128 -13.18 30.49 -11.35
CA THR A 128 -13.93 29.34 -10.86
C THR A 128 -14.26 28.39 -12.02
N PRO A 129 -13.89 27.10 -11.94
CA PRO A 129 -14.24 26.14 -12.98
C PRO A 129 -15.75 26.06 -13.18
N THR A 130 -16.21 26.23 -14.41
CA THR A 130 -17.64 26.22 -14.76
C THR A 130 -18.15 24.83 -15.12
N THR A 131 -17.25 23.89 -15.45
CA THR A 131 -17.58 22.51 -15.78
C THR A 131 -16.91 21.54 -14.81
N ASP A 132 -17.51 20.37 -14.61
CA ASP A 132 -16.93 19.29 -13.80
C ASP A 132 -15.58 18.82 -14.37
N ALA A 133 -15.44 18.79 -15.69
CA ALA A 133 -14.19 18.39 -16.35
C ALA A 133 -13.07 19.39 -16.04
N ASP A 134 -13.35 20.69 -16.13
CA ASP A 134 -12.40 21.74 -15.75
C ASP A 134 -12.06 21.66 -14.27
N ARG A 135 -13.06 21.46 -13.40
CA ARG A 135 -12.85 21.32 -11.95
C ARG A 135 -11.93 20.14 -11.64
N ARG A 136 -12.19 18.98 -12.23
CA ARG A 136 -11.32 17.79 -12.11
C ARG A 136 -9.91 18.06 -12.62
N SER A 137 -9.77 18.74 -13.74
CA SER A 137 -8.46 19.14 -14.29
C SER A 137 -7.67 20.03 -13.30
N ARG A 138 -8.33 21.01 -12.67
CA ARG A 138 -7.70 21.84 -11.62
C ARG A 138 -7.32 21.01 -10.39
N MET A 139 -8.17 20.07 -9.96
CA MET A 139 -7.85 19.16 -8.87
C MET A 139 -6.62 18.29 -9.16
N VAL A 140 -6.48 17.78 -10.39
CA VAL A 140 -5.30 17.03 -10.83
C VAL A 140 -4.04 17.89 -10.74
N ILE A 141 -4.09 19.15 -11.19
CA ILE A 141 -2.95 20.09 -11.09
C ILE A 141 -2.57 20.32 -9.63
N LEU A 142 -3.56 20.52 -8.75
CA LEU A 142 -3.35 20.71 -7.32
C LEU A 142 -2.69 19.49 -6.66
N SER A 143 -3.18 18.28 -6.96
CA SER A 143 -2.59 17.02 -6.47
C SER A 143 -1.14 16.82 -6.94
N LYS A 144 -0.84 17.16 -8.20
CA LYS A 144 0.54 17.14 -8.71
C LYS A 144 1.42 18.17 -8.00
N ALA A 145 0.92 19.36 -7.69
CA ALA A 145 1.66 20.35 -6.91
C ALA A 145 1.95 19.87 -5.47
N MET A 146 0.98 19.21 -4.82
CA MET A 146 1.18 18.56 -3.52
C MET A 146 2.21 17.43 -3.59
N THR A 147 2.22 16.66 -4.69
CA THR A 147 3.23 15.62 -4.94
C THR A 147 4.63 16.23 -5.05
N CYS A 148 4.80 17.34 -5.78
CA CYS A 148 6.07 18.06 -5.85
C CYS A 148 6.52 18.60 -4.48
N LEU A 149 5.59 19.10 -3.67
CA LEU A 149 5.90 19.51 -2.29
C LEU A 149 6.41 18.32 -1.46
N GLY A 150 5.80 17.14 -1.64
CA GLY A 150 6.28 15.88 -1.07
C GLY A 150 7.70 15.52 -1.52
N ASP A 151 7.99 15.67 -2.81
CA ASP A 151 9.35 15.42 -3.35
C ASP A 151 10.38 16.39 -2.76
N ILE A 152 10.03 17.66 -2.61
CA ILE A 152 10.90 18.65 -1.95
C ILE A 152 11.15 18.24 -0.49
N ALA A 153 10.12 17.83 0.25
CA ALA A 153 10.27 17.33 1.62
C ALA A 153 11.16 16.07 1.68
N ARG A 154 11.01 15.16 0.72
CA ARG A 154 11.86 13.97 0.56
C ARG A 154 13.33 14.34 0.36
N TYR A 155 13.63 15.22 -0.61
CA TYR A 155 15.00 15.67 -0.86
C TYR A 155 15.57 16.46 0.33
N ARG A 156 14.76 17.27 1.02
CA ARG A 156 15.21 17.98 2.24
C ARG A 156 15.68 17.02 3.30
N GLU A 157 14.93 15.95 3.52
CA GLU A 157 15.33 14.92 4.47
C GLU A 157 16.56 14.16 3.99
N GLN A 158 16.67 13.77 2.72
CA GLN A 158 17.84 13.09 2.16
C GLN A 158 19.16 13.87 2.36
N TYR A 159 19.10 15.19 2.21
CA TYR A 159 20.27 16.06 2.37
C TYR A 159 20.38 16.66 3.80
N ASN A 160 19.61 16.15 4.75
CA ASN A 160 19.69 16.53 6.15
C ASN A 160 20.77 15.74 6.91
N GLU A 161 21.99 16.27 6.94
CA GLU A 161 23.11 15.71 7.71
C GLU A 161 23.18 16.22 9.16
N SER A 162 22.15 16.92 9.64
CA SER A 162 22.15 17.45 11.01
C SER A 162 21.91 16.36 12.05
N GLY A 163 22.43 16.55 13.27
CA GLY A 163 22.13 15.66 14.40
C GLY A 163 22.78 14.26 14.36
N GLY A 164 23.86 14.08 13.58
CA GLY A 164 24.58 12.80 13.49
C GLY A 164 23.95 11.77 12.56
N ARG A 165 23.00 12.17 11.71
CA ARG A 165 22.38 11.30 10.70
C ARG A 165 23.42 10.84 9.66
N PRO A 166 23.43 9.55 9.29
CA PRO A 166 24.32 9.05 8.24
C PRO A 166 23.96 9.67 6.89
N LYS A 167 24.91 9.69 5.95
CA LYS A 167 24.67 10.20 4.59
C LYS A 167 23.62 9.34 3.87
N ALA A 168 22.87 9.94 2.93
CA ALA A 168 21.84 9.21 2.20
C ALA A 168 22.48 8.04 1.45
N GLY A 169 21.86 6.87 1.51
CA GLY A 169 22.41 5.63 0.95
C GLY A 169 23.59 5.01 1.73
N HIS A 170 24.01 5.58 2.87
CA HIS A 170 25.06 5.02 3.75
C HIS A 170 24.50 4.68 5.13
N GLU A 171 23.22 4.32 5.20
CA GLU A 171 22.49 4.11 6.47
C GLU A 171 22.91 2.84 7.21
N ASP A 172 23.58 1.91 6.53
CA ASP A 172 24.05 0.62 7.08
C ASP A 172 25.49 0.62 7.58
N HIS A 173 26.26 1.67 7.28
CA HIS A 173 27.63 1.74 7.73
C HIS A 173 27.68 2.22 9.20
N PRO A 174 28.41 1.53 10.10
CA PRO A 174 28.70 2.06 11.41
C PRO A 174 29.35 3.44 11.24
N PRO A 175 28.99 4.45 12.06
CA PRO A 175 29.60 5.76 11.93
C PRO A 175 31.11 5.60 12.00
N SER A 176 31.84 6.19 11.05
CA SER A 176 33.28 6.33 11.18
C SER A 176 33.52 7.10 12.47
N ALA A 177 34.02 6.40 13.49
CA ALA A 177 34.28 6.98 14.79
C ALA A 177 35.25 8.13 14.59
N LYS A 178 34.75 9.37 14.61
CA LYS A 178 35.61 10.55 14.66
C LYS A 178 36.43 10.39 15.93
N LYS A 179 37.73 10.11 15.77
CA LYS A 179 38.73 9.85 16.83
C LYS A 179 38.89 10.97 17.88
N ASN A 180 38.09 12.04 17.84
CA ASN A 180 38.21 13.20 18.72
C ASN A 180 36.95 13.48 19.56
N ALA A 181 36.17 12.45 19.91
CA ALA A 181 35.19 12.60 20.99
C ALA A 181 35.90 12.37 22.33
N GLY A 182 36.14 13.48 23.05
CA GLY A 182 36.75 13.48 24.37
C GLY A 182 36.10 12.48 25.32
N ARG A 183 36.96 11.80 26.08
CA ARG A 183 36.69 10.88 27.17
C ARG A 183 35.64 11.46 28.12
N GLY A 184 34.38 11.04 28.01
CA GLY A 184 33.35 11.40 29.01
C GLY A 184 31.90 11.50 28.53
N LYS A 185 31.38 10.57 27.74
CA LYS A 185 29.93 10.33 27.67
C LYS A 185 29.66 8.89 27.19
N ARG A 186 29.20 8.03 28.11
CA ARG A 186 28.63 6.72 27.77
C ARG A 186 27.33 6.98 27.03
N GLY A 187 27.29 6.59 25.75
CA GLY A 187 26.18 6.80 24.83
C GLY A 187 26.71 7.35 23.50
N GLY A 188 27.16 6.45 22.61
CA GLY A 188 27.41 6.85 21.22
C GLY A 188 26.13 7.40 20.58
N PRO A 189 26.21 8.33 19.61
CA PRO A 189 25.02 8.82 18.94
C PRO A 189 24.35 7.63 18.24
N GLU A 190 23.19 7.23 18.76
CA GLU A 190 22.31 6.27 18.10
C GLU A 190 21.98 6.80 16.70
N LEU A 191 22.18 5.97 15.67
CA LEU A 191 21.91 6.33 14.29
C LEU A 191 20.44 6.72 14.16
N ARG A 192 20.17 8.03 14.09
CA ARG A 192 18.80 8.51 13.88
C ARG A 192 18.38 8.15 12.47
N ARG A 193 17.40 7.25 12.35
CA ARG A 193 16.72 6.96 11.08
C ARG A 193 16.16 8.27 10.49
N ARG A 194 16.11 8.33 9.16
CA ARG A 194 15.51 9.47 8.45
C ARG A 194 14.02 9.55 8.71
N ASN A 195 13.50 10.76 8.83
CA ASN A 195 12.07 11.01 8.99
C ASN A 195 11.46 11.54 7.69
N TYR A 196 10.76 10.68 6.96
CA TYR A 196 10.05 11.02 5.73
C TYR A 196 8.58 11.37 5.92
N GLU A 197 8.11 11.51 7.16
CA GLU A 197 6.69 11.73 7.51
C GLU A 197 6.06 12.89 6.74
N ARG A 198 6.75 14.03 6.61
CA ARG A 198 6.23 15.18 5.83
C ARG A 198 5.99 14.84 4.36
N ALA A 199 6.92 14.10 3.74
CA ALA A 199 6.76 13.67 2.35
C ALA A 199 5.62 12.66 2.22
N GLN A 200 5.56 11.68 3.14
CA GLN A 200 4.48 10.69 3.19
C GLN A 200 3.10 11.33 3.32
N GLN A 201 2.94 12.34 4.20
CA GLN A 201 1.70 13.09 4.34
C GLN A 201 1.33 13.81 3.04
N CYS A 202 2.28 14.47 2.37
CA CYS A 202 2.01 15.13 1.09
C CYS A 202 1.49 14.15 0.03
N TYR A 203 2.15 13.01 -0.14
CA TYR A 203 1.74 11.98 -1.11
C TYR A 203 0.40 11.34 -0.74
N GLU A 204 0.17 11.05 0.55
CA GLU A 204 -1.08 10.46 1.02
C GLU A 204 -2.26 11.40 0.80
N GLN A 205 -2.10 12.69 1.11
CA GLN A 205 -3.13 13.69 0.85
C GLN A 205 -3.36 13.90 -0.65
N ALA A 206 -2.30 13.92 -1.46
CA ALA A 206 -2.41 14.01 -2.92
C ALA A 206 -3.15 12.79 -3.53
N ARG A 207 -2.86 11.59 -3.01
CA ARG A 207 -3.52 10.32 -3.39
C ARG A 207 -5.00 10.33 -3.05
N ARG A 208 -5.39 10.75 -1.84
CA ARG A 208 -6.80 10.83 -1.42
C ARG A 208 -7.57 11.87 -2.21
N LEU A 209 -6.93 12.99 -2.54
CA LEU A 209 -7.56 14.08 -3.27
C LEU A 209 -7.86 13.71 -4.72
N VAL A 210 -6.95 12.99 -5.37
CA VAL A 210 -7.11 12.53 -6.76
C VAL A 210 -6.72 11.05 -6.85
N PRO A 211 -7.64 10.14 -6.47
CA PRO A 211 -7.36 8.70 -6.35
C PRO A 211 -7.15 7.98 -7.68
N THR A 212 -7.38 8.67 -8.80
CA THR A 212 -7.16 8.15 -10.15
C THR A 212 -5.70 8.22 -10.60
N GLU A 213 -4.86 9.02 -9.94
CA GLU A 213 -3.45 9.22 -10.29
C GLU A 213 -2.53 8.19 -9.61
N GLY A 214 -1.70 7.51 -10.39
CA GLY A 214 -0.76 6.52 -9.87
C GLY A 214 0.49 7.11 -9.21
N ASN A 215 0.89 8.33 -9.60
CA ASN A 215 2.16 8.93 -9.19
C ASN A 215 2.31 9.08 -7.66
N PRO A 216 1.35 9.62 -6.89
CA PRO A 216 1.49 9.72 -5.43
C PRO A 216 1.75 8.36 -4.76
N SER A 217 1.07 7.30 -5.22
CA SER A 217 1.31 5.94 -4.73
C SER A 217 2.73 5.47 -5.08
N HIS A 218 3.21 5.75 -6.29
CA HIS A 218 4.60 5.41 -6.67
C HIS A 218 5.62 6.12 -5.78
N GLN A 219 5.43 7.40 -5.46
CA GLN A 219 6.32 8.11 -4.54
C GLN A 219 6.33 7.51 -3.14
N MET A 220 5.18 7.05 -2.64
CA MET A 220 5.11 6.28 -1.38
C MET A 220 5.90 4.97 -1.46
N ALA A 221 5.91 4.28 -2.62
CA ALA A 221 6.70 3.07 -2.82
C ALA A 221 8.21 3.35 -2.71
N ILE A 222 8.66 4.49 -3.20
CA ILE A 222 10.06 4.92 -3.07
C ILE A 222 10.42 5.21 -1.61
N ILE A 223 9.55 5.91 -0.87
CA ILE A 223 9.76 6.14 0.57
C ILE A 223 9.85 4.81 1.33
N ALA A 224 8.93 3.87 1.06
CA ALA A 224 8.95 2.55 1.67
C ALA A 224 10.26 1.80 1.35
N THR A 225 10.78 1.99 0.14
CA THR A 225 12.07 1.42 -0.29
C THR A 225 13.24 1.99 0.50
N TYR A 226 13.29 3.31 0.73
CA TYR A 226 14.30 3.92 1.62
C TYR A 226 14.19 3.42 3.06
N GLN A 227 12.98 3.12 3.53
CA GLN A 227 12.74 2.53 4.85
C GLN A 227 12.98 1.02 4.91
N LYS A 228 13.41 0.40 3.80
CA LYS A 228 13.61 -1.05 3.65
C LYS A 228 12.35 -1.88 3.86
N ASP A 229 11.18 -1.27 3.72
CA ASP A 229 9.90 -1.96 3.76
C ASP A 229 9.52 -2.41 2.34
N VAL A 230 10.09 -3.55 1.95
CA VAL A 230 9.88 -4.16 0.63
C VAL A 230 8.41 -4.52 0.40
N PHE A 231 7.70 -4.92 1.46
CA PHE A 231 6.29 -5.29 1.40
C PHE A 231 5.41 -4.09 1.08
N SER A 232 5.59 -2.98 1.79
CA SER A 232 4.86 -1.73 1.53
C SER A 232 5.27 -1.12 0.19
N ALA A 233 6.55 -1.21 -0.20
CA ALA A 233 6.99 -0.76 -1.52
C ALA A 233 6.28 -1.53 -2.65
N LEU A 234 6.14 -2.84 -2.51
CA LEU A 234 5.38 -3.66 -3.47
C LEU A 234 3.90 -3.27 -3.51
N LEU A 235 3.27 -3.09 -2.35
CA LEU A 235 1.87 -2.68 -2.23
C LEU A 235 1.61 -1.37 -2.99
N HIS A 236 2.42 -0.35 -2.71
CA HIS A 236 2.28 0.97 -3.32
C HIS A 236 2.56 0.97 -4.83
N ASN A 237 3.50 0.15 -5.32
CA ASN A 237 3.68 -0.03 -6.77
C ASN A 237 2.46 -0.68 -7.43
N TYR A 238 1.81 -1.66 -6.80
CA TYR A 238 0.54 -2.18 -7.34
C TYR A 238 -0.56 -1.12 -7.35
N ARG A 239 -0.69 -0.32 -6.28
CA ARG A 239 -1.66 0.79 -6.26
C ARG A 239 -1.41 1.77 -7.39
N ALA A 240 -0.15 2.13 -7.64
CA ALA A 240 0.24 3.02 -8.74
C ALA A 240 -0.10 2.48 -10.14
N LEU A 241 -0.19 1.16 -10.31
CA LEU A 241 -0.51 0.51 -11.59
C LEU A 241 -2.00 0.15 -11.72
N CYS A 242 -2.75 0.15 -10.63
CA CYS A 242 -4.13 -0.35 -10.57
C CYS A 242 -5.13 0.81 -10.37
N VAL A 243 -4.86 1.95 -10.99
CA VAL A 243 -5.69 3.15 -11.02
C VAL A 243 -5.94 3.59 -12.46
N LEU A 244 -6.86 4.52 -12.67
CA LEU A 244 -7.26 4.97 -14.01
C LEU A 244 -6.10 5.57 -14.82
N GLN A 245 -5.22 6.34 -14.17
CA GLN A 245 -3.99 6.87 -14.77
C GLN A 245 -2.79 6.19 -14.11
N PRO A 246 -2.37 5.00 -14.60
CA PRO A 246 -1.26 4.26 -14.03
C PRO A 246 0.06 5.02 -14.20
N TYR A 247 1.00 4.79 -13.28
CA TYR A 247 2.36 5.32 -13.38
C TYR A 247 3.32 4.24 -13.86
N ASP A 248 3.70 4.27 -15.14
CA ASP A 248 4.41 3.18 -15.81
C ASP A 248 5.76 2.82 -15.16
N THR A 249 6.49 3.81 -14.63
CA THR A 249 7.77 3.60 -13.91
C THR A 249 7.60 2.68 -12.69
N ALA A 250 6.40 2.57 -12.12
CA ALA A 250 6.11 1.63 -11.03
C ALA A 250 6.29 0.16 -11.46
N ALA A 251 6.09 -0.17 -12.74
CA ALA A 251 6.28 -1.53 -13.24
C ALA A 251 7.76 -1.92 -13.25
N GLU A 252 8.65 -1.00 -13.65
CA GLU A 252 10.10 -1.19 -13.65
C GLU A 252 10.65 -1.27 -12.22
N ASN A 253 10.24 -0.34 -11.35
CA ASN A 253 10.60 -0.36 -9.92
C ASN A 253 10.18 -1.67 -9.24
N MET A 254 8.93 -2.09 -9.45
CA MET A 254 8.44 -3.40 -8.99
C MET A 254 9.29 -4.54 -9.55
N GLY A 255 9.73 -4.41 -10.81
CA GLY A 255 10.63 -5.36 -11.45
C GLY A 255 11.94 -5.54 -10.69
N VAL A 256 12.58 -4.44 -10.31
CA VAL A 256 13.83 -4.43 -9.53
C VAL A 256 13.61 -5.01 -8.13
N ILE A 257 12.56 -4.57 -7.45
CA ILE A 257 12.22 -5.00 -6.08
C ILE A 257 12.04 -6.52 -6.03
N LEU A 258 11.22 -7.07 -6.94
CA LEU A 258 10.91 -8.50 -6.95
C LEU A 258 12.13 -9.36 -7.32
N SER A 259 12.97 -8.91 -8.26
CA SER A 259 14.20 -9.63 -8.61
C SER A 259 15.15 -9.70 -7.40
N LYS A 260 15.36 -8.59 -6.69
CA LYS A 260 16.20 -8.56 -5.48
C LYS A 260 15.65 -9.48 -4.38
N ALA A 261 14.34 -9.44 -4.14
CA ALA A 261 13.70 -10.32 -3.16
C ALA A 261 13.89 -11.80 -3.51
N MET A 262 13.79 -12.15 -4.79
CA MET A 262 14.03 -13.51 -5.28
C MET A 262 15.48 -13.96 -5.07
N ASP A 263 16.45 -13.10 -5.36
CA ASP A 263 17.88 -13.40 -5.18
C ASP A 263 18.28 -13.50 -3.71
N GLN A 264 17.69 -12.68 -2.84
CA GLN A 264 17.88 -12.79 -1.39
C GLN A 264 17.29 -14.09 -0.86
N TRP A 265 16.10 -14.47 -1.32
CA TRP A 265 15.46 -15.72 -0.92
C TRP A 265 16.27 -16.95 -1.35
N ARG A 266 16.80 -16.97 -2.58
CA ARG A 266 17.65 -18.07 -3.09
C ARG A 266 18.95 -18.24 -2.31
N ARG A 267 19.51 -17.14 -1.78
CA ARG A 267 20.74 -17.15 -0.98
C ARG A 267 20.50 -17.47 0.50
N SER A 268 19.27 -17.31 0.98
CA SER A 268 18.95 -17.52 2.38
C SER A 268 18.91 -19.02 2.71
N ARG A 269 19.96 -19.51 3.39
CA ARG A 269 19.89 -20.76 4.16
C ARG A 269 19.26 -20.42 5.52
N ARG A 270 18.06 -20.92 5.79
CA ARG A 270 17.36 -20.64 7.05
C ARG A 270 17.43 -21.88 7.93
N ASP A 271 17.97 -21.71 9.14
CA ASP A 271 17.89 -22.71 10.20
C ASP A 271 16.49 -22.67 10.81
N ASP A 272 15.78 -23.79 10.71
CA ASP A 272 14.39 -23.95 11.18
C ASP A 272 14.30 -24.32 12.68
N THR A 273 15.35 -24.07 13.47
CA THR A 273 15.53 -24.72 14.77
C THR A 273 14.92 -24.00 15.99
N ALA A 274 14.22 -22.87 15.80
CA ALA A 274 13.45 -22.23 16.87
C ALA A 274 12.25 -21.41 16.36
N ASP A 275 11.14 -21.44 17.11
CA ASP A 275 9.99 -20.55 16.90
C ASP A 275 10.43 -19.10 17.18
N PRO A 276 10.51 -18.23 16.16
CA PRO A 276 11.02 -16.89 16.38
C PRO A 276 9.94 -16.02 17.05
N PRO A 277 10.32 -14.89 17.70
CA PRO A 277 9.36 -13.94 18.26
C PRO A 277 8.30 -13.46 17.23
N PRO A 278 7.10 -13.06 17.66
CA PRO A 278 6.00 -12.68 16.77
C PRO A 278 6.35 -11.65 15.69
N HIS A 279 7.13 -10.61 16.02
CA HIS A 279 7.54 -9.60 15.05
C HIS A 279 8.40 -10.19 13.92
N ILE A 280 9.30 -11.13 14.24
CA ILE A 280 10.11 -11.83 13.23
C ILE A 280 9.22 -12.76 12.38
N GLN A 281 8.22 -13.42 12.98
CA GLN A 281 7.26 -14.23 12.22
C GLN A 281 6.49 -13.37 11.20
N VAL A 282 6.05 -12.18 11.60
CA VAL A 282 5.35 -11.23 10.73
C VAL A 282 6.26 -10.75 9.59
N GLU A 283 7.51 -10.39 9.87
CA GLU A 283 8.45 -9.98 8.81
C GLU A 283 8.77 -11.14 7.86
N ARG A 284 9.01 -12.35 8.37
CA ARG A 284 9.18 -13.56 7.53
C ARG A 284 7.94 -13.85 6.68
N PHE A 285 6.75 -13.61 7.22
CA PHE A 285 5.50 -13.76 6.49
C PHE A 285 5.39 -12.74 5.35
N LYS A 286 5.67 -11.45 5.61
CA LYS A 286 5.70 -10.40 4.59
C LYS A 286 6.71 -10.70 3.48
N GLU A 287 7.93 -11.10 3.84
CA GLU A 287 8.94 -11.56 2.88
C GLU A 287 8.43 -12.72 2.02
N SER A 288 7.79 -13.71 2.65
CA SER A 288 7.22 -14.86 1.94
C SER A 288 6.17 -14.43 0.91
N VAL A 289 5.30 -13.46 1.26
CA VAL A 289 4.33 -12.88 0.33
C VAL A 289 5.03 -12.16 -0.83
N VAL A 290 6.03 -11.31 -0.56
CA VAL A 290 6.81 -10.65 -1.64
C VAL A 290 7.47 -11.68 -2.56
N VAL A 291 8.05 -12.74 -2.01
CA VAL A 291 8.68 -13.82 -2.77
C VAL A 291 7.66 -14.55 -3.64
N LEU A 292 6.43 -14.77 -3.18
CA LEU A 292 5.38 -15.37 -4.02
C LEU A 292 5.12 -14.53 -5.27
N HIS A 293 5.03 -13.20 -5.11
CA HIS A 293 4.85 -12.27 -6.23
C HIS A 293 6.04 -12.28 -7.19
N ALA A 294 7.26 -12.43 -6.66
CA ALA A 294 8.46 -12.59 -7.48
C ALA A 294 8.43 -13.92 -8.26
N MET A 295 8.03 -15.02 -7.61
CA MET A 295 7.93 -16.33 -8.23
C MET A 295 6.92 -16.37 -9.39
N TRP A 296 5.88 -15.53 -9.39
CA TRP A 296 4.97 -15.42 -10.53
C TRP A 296 5.63 -14.82 -11.78
N ARG A 297 6.68 -13.99 -11.62
CA ARG A 297 7.47 -13.50 -12.76
C ARG A 297 8.40 -14.58 -13.30
N ASP A 298 8.87 -15.46 -12.42
CA ASP A 298 9.71 -16.60 -12.77
C ASP A 298 8.88 -17.84 -13.18
N LYS A 299 9.55 -18.85 -13.74
CA LYS A 299 8.90 -20.12 -14.16
C LYS A 299 8.82 -21.13 -13.02
N VAL A 300 8.59 -20.66 -11.79
CA VAL A 300 8.61 -21.50 -10.58
C VAL A 300 7.20 -22.01 -10.25
N ASP A 301 7.08 -23.24 -9.74
CA ASP A 301 5.81 -23.73 -9.20
C ASP A 301 5.53 -23.08 -7.84
N THR A 302 4.43 -22.33 -7.77
CA THR A 302 4.09 -21.51 -6.59
C THR A 302 3.14 -22.21 -5.63
N ARG A 303 2.62 -23.41 -5.95
CA ARG A 303 1.53 -24.05 -5.19
C ARG A 303 1.88 -24.33 -3.74
N LYS A 304 3.07 -24.90 -3.49
CA LYS A 304 3.54 -25.21 -2.12
C LYS A 304 3.73 -23.93 -1.31
N HIS A 305 4.34 -22.92 -1.93
CA HIS A 305 4.62 -21.63 -1.29
C HIS A 305 3.32 -20.87 -0.96
N ALA A 306 2.37 -20.83 -1.89
CA ALA A 306 1.04 -20.25 -1.67
C ALA A 306 0.26 -20.97 -0.55
N SER A 307 0.34 -22.31 -0.49
CA SER A 307 -0.26 -23.10 0.58
C SER A 307 0.35 -22.78 1.95
N ALA A 308 1.67 -22.58 2.02
CA ALA A 308 2.34 -22.16 3.25
C ALA A 308 1.93 -20.75 3.68
N ILE A 309 1.83 -19.80 2.75
CA ILE A 309 1.33 -18.44 3.02
C ILE A 309 -0.09 -18.49 3.57
N TYR A 310 -0.99 -19.26 2.96
CA TYR A 310 -2.36 -19.42 3.44
C TYR A 310 -2.40 -19.92 4.91
N LYS A 311 -1.63 -20.96 5.23
CA LYS A 311 -1.56 -21.51 6.60
C LYS A 311 -1.00 -20.49 7.60
N ASN A 312 0.10 -19.83 7.24
CA ASN A 312 0.76 -18.85 8.10
C ASN A 312 -0.11 -17.61 8.31
N TYR A 313 -0.78 -17.14 7.26
CA TYR A 313 -1.71 -16.01 7.32
C TYR A 313 -2.84 -16.28 8.31
N ARG A 314 -3.52 -17.42 8.16
CA ARG A 314 -4.58 -17.86 9.07
C ARG A 314 -4.08 -17.96 10.51
N SER A 315 -2.94 -18.63 10.72
CA SER A 315 -2.35 -18.84 12.05
C SER A 315 -2.01 -17.51 12.74
N LEU A 316 -1.32 -16.61 12.04
CA LEU A 316 -0.88 -15.33 12.61
C LEU A 316 -2.05 -14.37 12.91
N ILE A 317 -3.16 -14.47 12.18
CA ILE A 317 -4.39 -13.71 12.49
C ILE A 317 -5.02 -14.24 13.78
N LEU A 318 -5.22 -15.56 13.91
CA LEU A 318 -5.79 -16.17 15.12
C LEU A 318 -4.93 -15.88 16.37
N GLN A 319 -3.61 -15.90 16.21
CA GLN A 319 -2.66 -15.55 17.27
C GLN A 319 -2.59 -14.04 17.57
N ARG A 320 -3.34 -13.21 16.85
CA ARG A 320 -3.35 -11.74 16.98
C ARG A 320 -1.97 -11.11 16.75
N ASN A 321 -1.13 -11.77 15.96
CA ASN A 321 0.21 -11.28 15.60
C ASN A 321 0.18 -10.36 14.38
N LEU A 322 -0.77 -10.54 13.46
CA LEU A 322 -0.90 -9.67 12.28
C LEU A 322 -1.71 -8.39 12.57
N PRO A 323 -1.17 -7.20 12.24
CA PRO A 323 -1.92 -5.94 12.23
C PRO A 323 -2.98 -5.90 11.13
N ALA A 324 -4.08 -5.17 11.36
CA ALA A 324 -5.18 -5.02 10.40
C ALA A 324 -4.70 -4.50 9.03
N ASP A 325 -3.78 -3.53 9.00
CA ASP A 325 -3.26 -2.97 7.75
C ASP A 325 -2.47 -4.01 6.94
N THR A 326 -1.74 -4.91 7.61
CA THR A 326 -1.04 -6.01 6.92
C THR A 326 -2.04 -7.03 6.37
N ILE A 327 -3.14 -7.32 7.09
CA ILE A 327 -4.22 -8.20 6.62
C ILE A 327 -4.86 -7.61 5.36
N ASN A 328 -5.20 -6.32 5.38
CA ASN A 328 -5.73 -5.61 4.21
C ASN A 328 -4.75 -5.63 3.04
N ALA A 329 -3.46 -5.36 3.30
CA ALA A 329 -2.43 -5.31 2.28
C ALA A 329 -2.24 -6.64 1.54
N VAL A 330 -2.33 -7.79 2.22
CA VAL A 330 -2.22 -9.12 1.57
C VAL A 330 -3.36 -9.34 0.56
N VAL A 331 -4.58 -8.91 0.90
CA VAL A 331 -5.73 -8.95 -0.02
C VAL A 331 -5.50 -8.03 -1.22
N ILE A 332 -5.12 -6.77 -0.98
CA ILE A 332 -4.89 -5.75 -2.02
C ILE A 332 -3.76 -6.17 -2.97
N LEU A 333 -2.66 -6.72 -2.43
CA LEU A 333 -1.55 -7.27 -3.21
C LEU A 333 -2.04 -8.37 -4.16
N SER A 334 -2.81 -9.34 -3.65
CA SER A 334 -3.33 -10.46 -4.43
C SER A 334 -4.25 -10.00 -5.56
N GLN A 335 -5.12 -9.01 -5.28
CA GLN A 335 -6.03 -8.41 -6.27
C GLN A 335 -5.26 -7.61 -7.32
N GLY A 336 -4.30 -6.76 -6.90
CA GLY A 336 -3.47 -5.96 -7.79
C GLY A 336 -2.59 -6.82 -8.70
N ALA A 337 -2.04 -7.92 -8.19
CA ALA A 337 -1.31 -8.89 -9.00
C ALA A 337 -2.20 -9.51 -10.09
N LEU A 338 -3.39 -9.99 -9.74
CA LEU A 338 -4.32 -10.57 -10.70
C LEU A 338 -4.72 -9.55 -11.77
N TRP A 339 -5.02 -8.31 -11.36
CA TRP A 339 -5.35 -7.22 -12.28
C TRP A 339 -4.20 -6.92 -13.25
N LYS A 340 -2.98 -6.70 -12.74
CA LYS A 340 -1.80 -6.42 -13.57
C LYS A 340 -1.59 -7.51 -14.62
N HIS A 341 -1.67 -8.79 -14.23
CA HIS A 341 -1.47 -9.90 -15.15
C HIS A 341 -2.65 -10.12 -16.11
N ARG A 342 -3.85 -9.64 -15.77
CA ARG A 342 -5.00 -9.62 -16.68
C ARG A 342 -4.92 -8.48 -17.68
N MET A 343 -4.39 -7.32 -17.32
CA MET A 343 -4.44 -6.13 -18.19
C MET A 343 -3.16 -5.89 -18.99
N PHE A 344 -1.98 -6.25 -18.48
CA PHE A 344 -0.70 -5.75 -19.01
C PHE A 344 0.32 -6.81 -19.43
N GLU A 345 0.10 -8.12 -19.20
CA GLU A 345 1.15 -9.13 -19.45
C GLU A 345 0.75 -10.35 -20.32
N ASP A 346 1.77 -10.75 -21.11
CA ASP A 346 1.98 -11.95 -21.95
C ASP A 346 1.32 -12.02 -23.35
N PRO A 347 2.12 -11.98 -24.45
CA PRO A 347 1.64 -12.23 -25.81
C PRO A 347 1.30 -13.71 -26.07
N LYS A 348 1.67 -14.61 -25.14
CA LYS A 348 1.41 -16.06 -25.24
C LYS A 348 0.21 -16.45 -24.37
N PRO A 349 -0.93 -16.83 -24.97
CA PRO A 349 -2.20 -16.99 -24.24
C PRO A 349 -2.17 -18.09 -23.18
N ARG A 350 -1.53 -19.23 -23.46
CA ARG A 350 -1.51 -20.38 -22.54
C ARG A 350 -0.73 -20.12 -21.25
N ARG A 351 0.41 -19.42 -21.33
CA ARG A 351 1.25 -19.11 -20.15
C ARG A 351 0.58 -18.06 -19.27
N ARG A 352 -0.05 -17.07 -19.91
CA ARG A 352 -0.90 -16.08 -19.27
C ARG A 352 -2.00 -16.75 -18.44
N GLU A 353 -2.71 -17.72 -19.02
CA GLU A 353 -3.81 -18.44 -18.34
C GLU A 353 -3.32 -19.25 -17.12
N GLU A 354 -2.19 -19.99 -17.23
CA GLU A 354 -1.65 -20.77 -16.11
C GLU A 354 -1.23 -19.88 -14.93
N LYS A 355 -0.56 -18.77 -15.20
CA LYS A 355 -0.12 -17.81 -14.19
C LYS A 355 -1.31 -17.10 -13.53
N GLN A 356 -2.27 -16.63 -14.34
CA GLN A 356 -3.51 -16.04 -13.84
C GLN A 356 -4.28 -17.01 -12.95
N THR A 357 -4.38 -18.28 -13.34
CA THR A 357 -5.04 -19.32 -12.53
C THR A 357 -4.36 -19.47 -11.17
N ARG A 358 -3.02 -19.47 -11.11
CA ARG A 358 -2.28 -19.58 -9.83
C ARG A 358 -2.52 -18.38 -8.92
N ILE A 359 -2.52 -17.17 -9.47
CA ILE A 359 -2.77 -15.94 -8.70
C ILE A 359 -4.22 -15.92 -8.22
N PHE A 360 -5.16 -16.26 -9.09
CA PHE A 360 -6.57 -16.36 -8.76
C PHE A 360 -6.83 -17.36 -7.62
N MET A 361 -6.24 -18.55 -7.68
CA MET A 361 -6.37 -19.53 -6.61
C MET A 361 -5.75 -19.05 -5.29
N HIS A 362 -4.61 -18.33 -5.36
CA HIS A 362 -4.03 -17.72 -4.17
C HIS A 362 -4.94 -16.65 -3.55
N LEU A 363 -5.54 -15.78 -4.37
CA LEU A 363 -6.50 -14.77 -3.92
C LEU A 363 -7.71 -15.41 -3.21
N LEU A 364 -8.23 -16.52 -3.76
CA LEU A 364 -9.31 -17.28 -3.11
C LEU A 364 -8.86 -17.94 -1.81
N ASP A 365 -7.63 -18.46 -1.72
CA ASP A 365 -7.08 -18.99 -0.48
C ASP A 365 -6.92 -17.88 0.59
N VAL A 366 -6.46 -16.69 0.22
CA VAL A 366 -6.38 -15.52 1.13
C VAL A 366 -7.77 -15.13 1.65
N HIS A 367 -8.77 -15.06 0.77
CA HIS A 367 -10.15 -14.80 1.19
C HIS A 367 -10.69 -15.93 2.08
N ARG A 368 -10.47 -17.20 1.71
CA ARG A 368 -10.88 -18.36 2.51
C ARG A 368 -10.28 -18.35 3.91
N ALA A 369 -9.01 -17.97 4.06
CA ALA A 369 -8.38 -17.83 5.36
C ALA A 369 -9.13 -16.83 6.26
N LEU A 370 -9.57 -15.69 5.73
CA LEU A 370 -10.35 -14.71 6.48
C LEU A 370 -11.71 -15.25 6.92
N LEU A 371 -12.40 -15.95 6.02
CA LEU A 371 -13.69 -16.60 6.30
C LEU A 371 -13.54 -17.65 7.40
N GLU A 372 -12.52 -18.51 7.31
CA GLU A 372 -12.22 -19.53 8.30
C GLU A 372 -11.82 -18.95 9.66
N VAL A 373 -11.06 -17.86 9.70
CA VAL A 373 -10.79 -17.12 10.95
C VAL A 373 -12.11 -16.62 11.54
N GLY A 374 -12.96 -15.99 10.72
CA GLY A 374 -14.27 -15.51 11.17
C GLY A 374 -15.13 -16.64 11.74
N ILE A 375 -15.15 -17.81 11.09
CA ILE A 375 -15.87 -18.99 11.61
C ILE A 375 -15.36 -19.40 12.99
N GLU A 376 -14.04 -19.47 13.20
CA GLU A 376 -13.49 -19.88 14.51
C GLU A 376 -13.78 -18.86 15.60
N GLU A 377 -13.56 -17.58 15.34
CA GLU A 377 -13.77 -16.51 16.32
C GLU A 377 -15.26 -16.36 16.70
N LEU A 378 -16.18 -16.65 15.78
CA LEU A 378 -17.62 -16.62 16.05
C LEU A 378 -18.12 -17.81 16.88
N LYS A 379 -17.30 -18.85 17.11
CA LYS A 379 -17.63 -19.94 18.04
C LYS A 379 -17.32 -19.60 19.49
N GLU A 380 -16.52 -18.55 19.75
CA GLU A 380 -16.16 -18.17 21.11
C GLU A 380 -17.42 -17.71 21.89
N PRO A 381 -17.72 -18.32 23.06
CA PRO A 381 -18.88 -17.93 23.86
C PRO A 381 -18.67 -16.55 24.48
N LEU A 382 -19.76 -15.77 24.60
CA LEU A 382 -19.75 -14.52 25.35
C LEU A 382 -19.43 -14.79 26.83
N PRO A 383 -18.69 -13.90 27.52
CA PRO A 383 -18.56 -13.94 28.97
C PRO A 383 -19.93 -13.90 29.65
N SER A 384 -20.14 -14.75 30.66
CA SER A 384 -21.45 -15.01 31.31
C SER A 384 -22.12 -13.78 31.94
N ASP A 385 -21.38 -12.71 32.21
CA ASP A 385 -21.85 -11.57 33.02
C ASP A 385 -22.35 -10.37 32.18
N MET A 386 -22.55 -10.53 30.87
CA MET A 386 -22.79 -9.40 29.96
C MET A 386 -24.21 -9.36 29.36
N PRO A 387 -24.81 -8.17 29.20
CA PRO A 387 -26.13 -8.02 28.61
C PRO A 387 -26.12 -8.51 27.16
N SER A 388 -27.02 -9.45 26.84
CA SER A 388 -27.09 -10.14 25.53
C SER A 388 -27.36 -9.23 24.32
N ASN A 389 -27.65 -7.96 24.54
CA ASN A 389 -28.12 -7.01 23.52
C ASN A 389 -27.00 -6.17 22.89
N ASP A 390 -25.77 -6.17 23.43
CA ASP A 390 -24.63 -5.46 22.81
C ASP A 390 -23.92 -6.36 21.79
N LEU A 391 -24.37 -6.30 20.54
CA LEU A 391 -23.80 -7.08 19.43
C LEU A 391 -22.30 -6.84 19.24
N ALA A 392 -21.80 -5.64 19.54
CA ALA A 392 -20.39 -5.33 19.32
C ALA A 392 -19.44 -6.14 20.21
N GLN A 393 -19.91 -6.60 21.37
CA GLN A 393 -19.12 -7.46 22.28
C GLN A 393 -18.88 -8.87 21.71
N LYS A 394 -19.71 -9.31 20.76
CA LYS A 394 -19.50 -10.57 20.04
C LYS A 394 -18.34 -10.51 19.04
N ILE A 395 -17.82 -9.31 18.77
CA ILE A 395 -16.70 -9.11 17.83
C ILE A 395 -15.39 -9.24 18.60
N THR A 396 -14.78 -10.41 18.54
CA THR A 396 -13.47 -10.67 19.14
C THR A 396 -12.37 -9.75 18.57
N ALA A 397 -11.24 -9.67 19.26
CA ALA A 397 -10.13 -8.84 18.80
C ALA A 397 -9.53 -9.31 17.46
N ALA A 398 -9.45 -10.62 17.21
CA ALA A 398 -8.93 -11.13 15.94
C ALA A 398 -9.96 -10.92 14.82
N PHE A 399 -11.25 -11.20 15.06
CA PHE A 399 -12.29 -10.97 14.07
C PHE A 399 -12.41 -9.49 13.70
N ARG A 400 -12.31 -8.58 14.68
CA ARG A 400 -12.30 -7.13 14.44
C ARG A 400 -11.22 -6.71 13.43
N ARG A 401 -10.04 -7.34 13.45
CA ARG A 401 -8.93 -7.00 12.53
C ARG A 401 -9.15 -7.53 11.11
N THR A 402 -10.03 -8.51 10.91
CA THR A 402 -10.30 -9.08 9.57
C THR A 402 -11.48 -8.42 8.86
N LEU A 403 -12.35 -7.68 9.56
CA LEU A 403 -13.60 -7.15 8.99
C LEU A 403 -13.38 -6.25 7.76
N ALA A 404 -12.38 -5.36 7.78
CA ALA A 404 -12.05 -4.53 6.62
C ALA A 404 -11.58 -5.39 5.43
N ALA A 405 -10.66 -6.33 5.67
CA ALA A 405 -10.16 -7.24 4.64
C ALA A 405 -11.26 -8.15 4.06
N LEU A 406 -12.20 -8.61 4.89
CA LEU A 406 -13.37 -9.38 4.47
C LEU A 406 -14.24 -8.55 3.52
N ARG A 407 -14.51 -7.28 3.83
CA ARG A 407 -15.24 -6.38 2.93
C ARG A 407 -14.51 -6.18 1.61
N ILE A 408 -13.21 -5.85 1.66
CA ILE A 408 -12.39 -5.65 0.45
C ILE A 408 -12.41 -6.92 -0.43
N ALA A 409 -12.31 -8.10 0.17
CA ALA A 409 -12.34 -9.38 -0.55
C ALA A 409 -13.74 -9.70 -1.12
N SER A 410 -14.80 -9.39 -0.38
CA SER A 410 -16.20 -9.57 -0.79
C SER A 410 -16.59 -8.65 -1.95
N LYS A 411 -16.18 -7.37 -1.89
CA LYS A 411 -16.44 -6.37 -2.93
C LYS A 411 -15.69 -6.67 -4.23
N TRP A 412 -14.48 -7.23 -4.12
CA TRP A 412 -13.77 -7.77 -5.28
C TRP A 412 -14.49 -8.96 -5.91
N LEU A 413 -15.01 -9.87 -5.08
CA LEU A 413 -15.75 -11.06 -5.54
C LEU A 413 -16.99 -10.66 -6.33
N ILE A 414 -17.75 -9.66 -5.86
CA ILE A 414 -18.89 -9.09 -6.58
C ILE A 414 -18.45 -8.43 -7.89
N ALA A 415 -17.45 -7.56 -7.84
CA ALA A 415 -16.96 -6.84 -9.02
C ALA A 415 -16.45 -7.77 -10.13
N ASN A 416 -15.98 -8.96 -9.77
CA ASN A 416 -15.37 -9.92 -10.68
C ASN A 416 -16.11 -11.25 -10.71
N TYR A 417 -17.40 -11.26 -10.35
CA TYR A 417 -18.18 -12.49 -10.20
C TYR A 417 -18.17 -13.34 -11.47
N ASP A 418 -18.36 -12.73 -12.64
CA ASP A 418 -18.33 -13.46 -13.92
C ASP A 418 -17.01 -14.22 -14.10
N TYR A 419 -15.88 -13.61 -13.78
CA TYR A 419 -14.58 -14.27 -13.85
C TYR A 419 -14.49 -15.48 -12.91
N VAL A 420 -15.08 -15.40 -11.71
CA VAL A 420 -15.15 -16.50 -10.75
C VAL A 420 -16.09 -17.61 -11.23
N ALA A 421 -17.26 -17.25 -11.78
CA ALA A 421 -18.25 -18.17 -12.32
C ALA A 421 -17.70 -18.96 -13.52
N HIS A 422 -16.99 -18.30 -14.44
CA HIS A 422 -16.29 -18.97 -15.55
C HIS A 422 -15.22 -19.96 -15.05
N GLY A 423 -14.54 -19.64 -13.94
CA GLY A 423 -13.62 -20.56 -13.27
C GLY A 423 -14.31 -21.82 -12.73
N MET A 424 -15.52 -21.69 -12.19
CA MET A 424 -16.36 -22.82 -11.75
C MET A 424 -16.70 -23.76 -12.89
N GLU A 425 -17.15 -23.24 -14.01
CA GLU A 425 -17.59 -24.07 -15.12
C GLU A 425 -16.42 -24.89 -15.71
N LYS A 426 -15.24 -24.28 -15.82
CA LYS A 426 -14.00 -24.98 -16.20
C LYS A 426 -13.59 -26.06 -15.19
N ASP A 427 -13.78 -25.84 -13.90
CA ASP A 427 -13.46 -26.84 -12.87
C ASP A 427 -14.46 -28.01 -12.86
N ARG A 428 -15.77 -27.73 -13.05
CA ARG A 428 -16.82 -28.76 -13.12
C ARG A 428 -16.65 -29.67 -14.32
N THR A 429 -16.42 -29.10 -15.50
CA THR A 429 -16.15 -29.87 -16.73
C THR A 429 -14.94 -30.79 -16.56
N ARG A 430 -13.83 -30.28 -16.03
CA ARG A 430 -12.61 -31.09 -15.74
C ARG A 430 -12.82 -32.19 -14.69
N ALA A 431 -13.63 -31.94 -13.67
CA ALA A 431 -13.92 -32.93 -12.63
C ALA A 431 -14.72 -34.11 -13.19
N ASN A 432 -15.72 -33.82 -14.02
CA ASN A 432 -16.53 -34.83 -14.72
C ASN A 432 -15.67 -35.68 -15.67
N GLU A 433 -14.74 -35.07 -16.41
CA GLU A 433 -13.82 -35.79 -17.31
C GLU A 433 -12.87 -36.75 -16.59
N LYS A 434 -12.44 -36.42 -15.36
CA LYS A 434 -11.44 -37.20 -14.61
C LYS A 434 -12.05 -38.21 -13.64
N GLY A 435 -13.37 -38.34 -13.57
CA GLY A 435 -14.06 -39.26 -12.67
C GLY A 435 -13.71 -39.10 -11.18
N ARG A 436 -13.22 -37.90 -10.79
CA ARG A 436 -12.76 -37.62 -9.41
C ARG A 436 -13.84 -36.81 -8.68
N THR A 437 -14.43 -37.41 -7.65
CA THR A 437 -15.28 -36.77 -6.63
C THR A 437 -14.51 -35.87 -5.65
N SER A 438 -13.32 -35.36 -6.03
CA SER A 438 -12.54 -34.50 -5.13
C SER A 438 -13.15 -33.11 -5.06
N THR A 439 -13.36 -32.59 -3.85
CA THR A 439 -13.74 -31.19 -3.60
C THR A 439 -12.71 -30.27 -4.25
N THR A 440 -13.11 -29.55 -5.30
CA THR A 440 -12.22 -28.61 -5.99
C THR A 440 -11.87 -27.44 -5.06
N PRO A 441 -10.77 -26.71 -5.30
CA PRO A 441 -10.45 -25.51 -4.52
C PRO A 441 -11.60 -24.51 -4.46
N LEU A 442 -12.34 -24.37 -5.56
CA LEU A 442 -13.45 -23.43 -5.67
C LEU A 442 -14.69 -23.91 -4.89
N VAL A 443 -14.99 -25.21 -4.91
CA VAL A 443 -16.02 -25.78 -4.02
C VAL A 443 -15.64 -25.55 -2.55
N ARG A 444 -14.38 -25.79 -2.15
CA ARG A 444 -13.91 -25.52 -0.77
C ARG A 444 -14.07 -24.05 -0.38
N PHE A 445 -13.79 -23.13 -1.29
CA PHE A 445 -14.01 -21.70 -1.08
C PHE A 445 -15.49 -21.40 -0.80
N TRP A 446 -16.40 -21.83 -1.69
CA TRP A 446 -17.83 -21.56 -1.54
C TRP A 446 -18.46 -22.26 -0.33
N THR A 447 -18.00 -23.46 0.04
CA THR A 447 -18.39 -24.12 1.30
C THR A 447 -18.01 -23.24 2.49
N SER A 448 -16.77 -22.75 2.54
CA SER A 448 -16.31 -21.87 3.61
C SER A 448 -17.08 -20.54 3.64
N TYR A 449 -17.43 -20.00 2.47
CA TYR A 449 -18.27 -18.80 2.36
C TYR A 449 -19.66 -19.02 2.94
N ALA A 450 -20.36 -20.09 2.53
CA ALA A 450 -21.69 -20.42 3.04
C ALA A 450 -21.68 -20.71 4.56
N ASP A 451 -20.66 -21.42 5.04
CA ASP A 451 -20.50 -21.73 6.46
C ASP A 451 -20.20 -20.47 7.29
N PHE A 452 -19.37 -19.57 6.77
CA PHE A 452 -19.11 -18.27 7.39
C PHE A 452 -20.39 -17.45 7.48
N MET A 453 -21.13 -17.27 6.37
CA MET A 453 -22.37 -16.49 6.38
C MET A 453 -23.44 -17.07 7.30
N ARG A 454 -23.58 -18.40 7.36
CA ARG A 454 -24.50 -19.07 8.28
C ARG A 454 -24.10 -18.84 9.75
N THR A 455 -22.81 -18.90 10.05
CA THR A 455 -22.29 -18.66 11.41
C THR A 455 -22.47 -17.20 11.80
N LEU A 456 -22.17 -16.27 10.88
CA LEU A 456 -22.35 -14.84 11.07
C LEU A 456 -23.82 -14.49 11.31
N GLN A 457 -24.75 -15.06 10.54
CA GLN A 457 -26.19 -14.83 10.67
C GLN A 457 -26.75 -15.31 12.02
N ARG A 458 -26.20 -16.39 12.58
CA ARG A 458 -26.56 -16.87 13.93
C ARG A 458 -26.09 -15.91 15.02
N SER A 459 -24.91 -15.32 14.85
CA SER A 459 -24.33 -14.41 15.84
C SER A 459 -24.86 -12.98 15.75
N PHE A 460 -25.20 -12.51 14.54
CA PHE A 460 -25.62 -11.14 14.23
C PHE A 460 -26.93 -11.12 13.43
N PRO A 461 -28.08 -10.97 14.11
CA PRO A 461 -29.37 -10.81 13.44
C PRO A 461 -29.39 -9.54 12.57
N VAL A 462 -29.68 -9.68 11.28
CA VAL A 462 -29.57 -8.59 10.28
C VAL A 462 -30.43 -7.37 10.65
N GLY A 463 -31.64 -7.58 11.19
CA GLY A 463 -32.54 -6.49 11.57
C GLY A 463 -32.03 -5.60 12.73
N ASN A 464 -30.99 -6.04 13.45
CA ASN A 464 -30.41 -5.30 14.57
C ASN A 464 -29.08 -4.62 14.21
N LEU A 465 -28.66 -4.69 12.95
CA LEU A 465 -27.42 -4.08 12.47
C LEU A 465 -27.67 -2.65 11.96
N PRO A 466 -26.70 -1.73 12.13
CA PRO A 466 -26.77 -0.40 11.57
C PRO A 466 -26.64 -0.44 10.05
N ASN A 467 -27.33 0.48 9.37
CA ASN A 467 -27.16 0.69 7.94
C ASN A 467 -25.81 1.33 7.64
N LEU A 468 -25.20 0.97 6.51
CA LEU A 468 -24.06 1.71 5.96
C LEU A 468 -24.55 3.08 5.46
N SER A 469 -24.28 4.13 6.24
CA SER A 469 -24.70 5.53 6.04
C SER A 469 -23.62 6.40 5.38
N ALA A 470 -22.35 6.02 5.54
CA ALA A 470 -21.19 6.75 5.04
C ALA A 470 -20.11 5.76 4.53
N PRO A 471 -19.20 6.18 3.64
CA PRO A 471 -18.04 5.37 3.28
C PRO A 471 -17.17 5.11 4.51
N LEU A 472 -16.69 3.89 4.69
CA LEU A 472 -15.77 3.53 5.77
C LEU A 472 -14.31 3.80 5.39
N GLY A 473 -13.39 3.66 6.36
CA GLY A 473 -11.96 3.95 6.15
C GLY A 473 -11.34 3.19 4.97
N GLU A 474 -11.68 1.91 4.78
CA GLU A 474 -11.22 1.12 3.63
C GLU A 474 -11.86 1.55 2.29
N ASP A 475 -13.07 2.11 2.32
CA ASP A 475 -13.77 2.62 1.13
C ASP A 475 -13.07 3.88 0.61
N LEU A 476 -12.66 4.76 1.53
CA LEU A 476 -11.86 5.95 1.23
C LEU A 476 -10.42 5.58 0.82
N ASP A 477 -9.79 4.64 1.52
CA ASP A 477 -8.42 4.24 1.22
C ASP A 477 -8.28 3.67 -0.19
N LEU A 478 -9.22 2.83 -0.61
CA LEU A 478 -9.20 2.10 -1.89
C LEU A 478 -10.02 2.79 -2.99
N GLN A 479 -10.39 4.05 -2.81
CA GLN A 479 -10.96 4.85 -3.88
C GLN A 479 -10.01 4.85 -5.09
N GLY A 480 -10.57 4.72 -6.30
CA GLY A 480 -9.80 4.65 -7.54
C GLY A 480 -9.10 3.31 -7.83
N PHE A 481 -9.09 2.36 -6.89
CA PHE A 481 -8.48 1.05 -7.09
C PHE A 481 -9.33 0.17 -8.04
N LEU A 482 -8.89 0.07 -9.30
CA LEU A 482 -9.61 -0.57 -10.40
C LEU A 482 -10.02 -2.04 -10.18
N PRO A 483 -9.26 -2.88 -9.45
CA PRO A 483 -9.65 -4.27 -9.20
C PRO A 483 -11.03 -4.42 -8.54
N LEU A 484 -11.50 -3.37 -7.85
CA LEU A 484 -12.80 -3.33 -7.20
C LEU A 484 -13.91 -2.71 -8.06
N LYS A 485 -13.63 -2.20 -9.27
CA LYS A 485 -14.61 -1.59 -10.18
C LYS A 485 -15.60 -0.63 -9.49
N GLN A 486 -15.12 0.17 -8.53
CA GLN A 486 -15.92 1.11 -7.74
C GLN A 486 -17.03 0.48 -6.86
N THR A 487 -17.05 -0.85 -6.64
CA THR A 487 -18.09 -1.52 -5.82
C THR A 487 -18.11 -1.11 -4.35
N LEU A 488 -17.01 -0.57 -3.82
CA LEU A 488 -16.97 0.02 -2.47
C LEU A 488 -17.81 1.32 -2.35
N LEU A 489 -17.97 2.06 -3.45
CA LEU A 489 -18.67 3.35 -3.47
C LEU A 489 -20.05 3.29 -4.13
N ALA A 490 -20.46 2.13 -4.64
CA ALA A 490 -21.68 1.94 -5.43
C ALA A 490 -23.01 2.10 -4.65
N ARG A 491 -22.98 2.69 -3.45
CA ARG A 491 -24.17 3.03 -2.68
C ARG A 491 -24.24 4.54 -2.51
N GLU A 492 -24.81 5.19 -3.51
CA GLU A 492 -25.31 6.57 -3.39
C GLU A 492 -26.16 6.69 -2.12
N PRO A 493 -26.00 7.75 -1.31
CA PRO A 493 -26.90 7.99 -0.19
C PRO A 493 -28.33 8.08 -0.71
N ALA A 494 -29.23 7.35 -0.06
CA ALA A 494 -30.64 7.38 -0.41
C ALA A 494 -31.18 8.82 -0.33
N SER A 495 -31.75 9.30 -1.45
CA SER A 495 -32.53 10.53 -1.64
C SER A 495 -31.85 11.88 -1.39
N ALA A 496 -31.69 12.63 -2.47
CA ALA A 496 -31.33 14.05 -2.53
C ALA A 496 -32.51 14.99 -2.16
N ASP A 497 -33.34 14.64 -1.17
CA ASP A 497 -34.50 15.46 -0.76
C ASP A 497 -34.33 16.16 0.60
N SER A 498 -33.13 16.12 1.17
CA SER A 498 -32.79 16.88 2.39
C SER A 498 -31.49 17.66 2.23
N ALA A 499 -31.40 18.41 1.13
CA ALA A 499 -30.47 19.53 1.02
C ALA A 499 -30.98 20.71 1.86
N SER A 500 -30.90 20.55 3.19
CA SER A 500 -30.94 21.67 4.13
C SER A 500 -29.65 21.63 4.92
N SER A 501 -28.75 22.57 4.60
CA SER A 501 -27.83 23.22 5.54
C SER A 501 -27.26 22.31 6.64
N ASP A 502 -26.13 21.67 6.36
CA ASP A 502 -24.98 21.85 7.24
C ASP A 502 -23.70 21.45 6.51
N ASN A 503 -22.77 22.40 6.50
CA ASN A 503 -21.43 22.30 5.96
C ASN A 503 -20.59 21.44 6.91
N GLN A 504 -20.90 20.15 7.00
CA GLN A 504 -20.05 19.16 7.67
C GLN A 504 -19.04 18.65 6.65
N GLY A 505 -17.77 18.91 6.93
CA GLY A 505 -16.65 18.51 6.08
C GLY A 505 -16.62 17.00 5.81
N ALA A 506 -15.68 16.61 4.95
CA ALA A 506 -15.40 15.25 4.47
C ALA A 506 -15.00 14.22 5.56
N ASP A 507 -15.55 14.34 6.77
CA ASP A 507 -15.21 13.61 7.98
C ASP A 507 -16.46 12.97 8.61
N GLY A 508 -17.43 12.52 7.80
CA GLY A 508 -18.68 11.90 8.27
C GLY A 508 -18.50 10.64 9.14
N LEU A 509 -17.28 10.08 9.21
CA LEU A 509 -16.91 8.99 10.12
C LEU A 509 -16.38 9.46 11.48
N SER A 510 -15.92 10.71 11.61
CA SER A 510 -15.26 11.20 12.83
C SER A 510 -16.20 11.28 14.05
N GLY A 511 -17.52 11.18 13.83
CA GLY A 511 -18.53 11.14 14.89
C GLY A 511 -19.04 9.75 15.28
N GLU A 512 -18.82 8.71 14.47
CA GLU A 512 -19.39 7.39 14.74
C GLU A 512 -18.51 6.55 15.67
N HIS A 513 -19.14 5.94 16.69
CA HIS A 513 -18.40 5.12 17.65
C HIS A 513 -17.75 3.91 16.96
N PRO A 514 -16.48 3.56 17.25
CA PRO A 514 -15.75 2.50 16.54
C PRO A 514 -16.45 1.13 16.50
N ASN A 515 -17.25 0.79 17.50
CA ASN A 515 -18.05 -0.43 17.51
C ASN A 515 -19.19 -0.42 16.48
N VAL A 516 -19.83 0.73 16.26
CA VAL A 516 -20.89 0.89 15.25
C VAL A 516 -20.28 0.68 13.86
N VAL A 517 -19.11 1.26 13.60
CA VAL A 517 -18.37 1.05 12.35
C VAL A 517 -18.10 -0.43 12.09
N GLN A 518 -17.74 -1.23 13.10
CA GLN A 518 -17.57 -2.68 12.93
C GLN A 518 -18.88 -3.41 12.61
N LEU A 519 -19.99 -2.99 13.21
CA LEU A 519 -21.30 -3.56 12.92
C LEU A 519 -21.79 -3.17 11.51
N MET A 520 -21.48 -1.96 11.04
CA MET A 520 -21.72 -1.56 9.64
C MET A 520 -20.95 -2.46 8.68
N ARG A 521 -19.70 -2.82 9.01
CA ARG A 521 -18.93 -3.77 8.19
C ARG A 521 -19.63 -5.12 8.06
N ILE A 522 -20.17 -5.63 9.16
CA ILE A 522 -20.94 -6.89 9.18
C ILE A 522 -22.23 -6.76 8.36
N SER A 523 -22.95 -5.63 8.48
CA SER A 523 -24.14 -5.36 7.68
C SER A 523 -23.84 -5.36 6.19
N ASP A 524 -22.73 -4.75 5.78
CA ASP A 524 -22.32 -4.68 4.37
C ASP A 524 -21.96 -6.07 3.82
N LEU A 525 -21.31 -6.94 4.62
CA LEU A 525 -21.06 -8.33 4.23
C LEU A 525 -22.35 -9.13 3.98
N PHE A 526 -23.42 -8.88 4.74
CA PHE A 526 -24.73 -9.48 4.45
C PHE A 526 -25.32 -8.96 3.14
N SER A 527 -25.22 -7.66 2.89
CA SER A 527 -25.65 -7.05 1.62
C SER A 527 -24.92 -7.67 0.43
N ASP A 528 -23.61 -7.87 0.55
CA ASP A 528 -22.78 -8.50 -0.47
C ASP A 528 -23.19 -9.96 -0.71
N ALA A 529 -23.38 -10.75 0.35
CA ALA A 529 -23.81 -12.13 0.22
C ALA A 529 -25.18 -12.27 -0.44
N ASN A 530 -26.13 -11.38 -0.12
CA ASN A 530 -27.44 -11.34 -0.78
C ASN A 530 -27.31 -10.97 -2.26
N THR A 531 -26.40 -10.05 -2.59
CA THR A 531 -26.08 -9.69 -3.99
C THR A 531 -25.56 -10.91 -4.75
N ILE A 532 -24.64 -11.66 -4.16
CA ILE A 532 -24.10 -12.90 -4.78
C ILE A 532 -25.18 -13.96 -4.95
N VAL A 533 -26.09 -14.14 -3.97
CA VAL A 533 -27.22 -15.09 -4.09
C VAL A 533 -28.15 -14.72 -5.25
N ALA A 534 -28.33 -13.42 -5.50
CA ALA A 534 -29.19 -12.91 -6.57
C ALA A 534 -28.56 -12.97 -7.97
N MET A 535 -27.25 -13.21 -8.09
CA MET A 535 -26.56 -13.31 -9.37
C MET A 535 -26.93 -14.59 -10.14
N GLU A 536 -26.84 -14.52 -11.46
CA GLU A 536 -26.99 -15.67 -12.35
C GLU A 536 -25.93 -16.73 -12.04
N ASP A 537 -26.32 -18.01 -12.12
CA ASP A 537 -25.46 -19.16 -11.81
C ASP A 537 -24.79 -19.13 -10.44
N SER A 538 -25.37 -18.41 -9.46
CA SER A 538 -24.84 -18.32 -8.11
C SER A 538 -24.57 -19.70 -7.51
N PRO A 539 -23.34 -19.97 -7.02
CA PRO A 539 -22.99 -21.26 -6.41
C PRO A 539 -23.59 -21.41 -5.00
N ILE A 540 -24.13 -20.33 -4.43
CA ILE A 540 -24.79 -20.30 -3.14
C ILE A 540 -26.27 -19.93 -3.29
N ALA A 541 -27.09 -20.36 -2.34
CA ALA A 541 -28.51 -20.03 -2.26
C ALA A 541 -28.97 -19.93 -0.81
N LEU A 542 -30.14 -19.31 -0.61
CA LEU A 542 -30.84 -19.29 0.66
C LEU A 542 -31.90 -20.40 0.70
N TYR A 543 -31.69 -21.40 1.57
CA TYR A 543 -32.68 -22.43 1.86
C TYR A 543 -33.12 -22.33 3.31
N GLY A 544 -34.43 -22.14 3.55
CA GLY A 544 -34.94 -21.92 4.90
C GLY A 544 -34.26 -20.75 5.62
N ASN A 545 -33.94 -19.68 4.87
CA ASN A 545 -33.19 -18.51 5.34
C ASN A 545 -31.74 -18.82 5.80
N GLN A 546 -31.13 -19.91 5.34
CA GLN A 546 -29.73 -20.25 5.60
C GLN A 546 -28.92 -20.33 4.30
N PHE A 547 -27.72 -19.78 4.32
CA PHE A 547 -26.78 -19.88 3.19
C PHE A 547 -26.26 -21.31 3.02
N MET A 548 -26.40 -21.86 1.81
CA MET A 548 -25.87 -23.17 1.43
C MET A 548 -25.27 -23.16 0.02
N VAL A 549 -24.37 -24.09 -0.26
CA VAL A 549 -23.81 -24.33 -1.61
C VAL A 549 -24.76 -25.22 -2.41
N LYS A 550 -25.12 -24.80 -3.63
CA LYS A 550 -25.98 -25.59 -4.52
C LYS A 550 -25.29 -26.90 -4.93
N GLY A 551 -26.02 -28.02 -4.88
CA GLY A 551 -25.54 -29.33 -5.34
C GLY A 551 -24.71 -30.14 -4.33
N VAL A 552 -24.46 -29.63 -3.11
CA VAL A 552 -23.85 -30.39 -2.00
C VAL A 552 -24.94 -30.99 -1.06
N GLU A 553 -26.21 -30.79 -1.39
CA GLU A 553 -27.39 -31.10 -0.57
C GLU A 553 -27.66 -32.59 -0.30
N VAL A 554 -26.94 -33.51 -0.95
CA VAL A 554 -27.27 -34.95 -0.89
C VAL A 554 -26.62 -35.69 0.29
N ALA A 555 -25.76 -35.06 1.09
CA ALA A 555 -24.95 -35.79 2.09
C ALA A 555 -25.31 -35.55 3.58
N THR A 556 -26.19 -34.63 3.93
CA THR A 556 -26.46 -34.29 5.36
C THR A 556 -27.79 -34.82 5.91
N GLY A 557 -28.51 -35.65 5.15
CA GLY A 557 -29.61 -36.46 5.66
C GLY A 557 -29.11 -37.84 6.08
N GLN A 558 -29.08 -38.10 7.40
CA GLN A 558 -28.76 -39.37 8.09
C GLN A 558 -27.28 -39.64 8.43
N GLN A 559 -26.87 -39.25 9.64
CA GLN A 559 -26.56 -40.20 10.72
C GLN A 559 -26.04 -39.45 11.95
N GLN A 560 -26.88 -39.42 13.00
CA GLN A 560 -26.43 -39.24 14.37
C GLN A 560 -25.94 -40.60 14.89
N SER A 561 -24.66 -40.72 15.23
CA SER A 561 -24.19 -41.63 16.26
C SER A 561 -22.83 -41.20 16.82
N SER A 562 -22.70 -41.37 18.13
CA SER A 562 -21.73 -40.79 19.06
C SER A 562 -20.27 -41.23 18.85
N PRO A 563 -19.26 -40.44 19.26
CA PRO A 563 -17.87 -40.86 19.21
C PRO A 563 -17.46 -41.58 20.51
N SER A 564 -16.99 -42.83 20.37
CA SER A 564 -16.25 -43.55 21.40
C SER A 564 -14.75 -43.33 21.20
N SER A 565 -14.07 -43.09 22.31
CA SER A 565 -12.64 -42.87 22.49
C SER A 565 -11.77 -44.00 21.93
N ALA A 566 -10.65 -43.63 21.30
CA ALA A 566 -9.45 -44.46 21.23
C ALA A 566 -8.20 -43.57 21.16
N ALA A 567 -7.40 -43.61 22.22
CA ALA A 567 -6.04 -43.12 22.29
C ALA A 567 -5.06 -44.09 21.59
N ILE A 568 -3.76 -43.74 21.58
CA ILE A 568 -2.54 -44.54 21.25
C ILE A 568 -1.99 -44.22 19.84
N VAL A 569 -0.71 -43.91 19.57
CA VAL A 569 0.52 -43.78 20.36
C VAL A 569 1.53 -42.97 19.53
N VAL A 570 2.38 -42.21 20.22
CA VAL A 570 3.54 -41.49 19.69
C VAL A 570 4.69 -42.48 19.46
N SER A 571 5.32 -42.45 18.28
CA SER A 571 6.61 -43.11 18.05
C SER A 571 7.60 -42.12 17.44
N SER A 572 8.68 -41.91 18.20
CA SER A 572 9.88 -41.15 17.87
C SER A 572 10.86 -42.07 17.15
N VAL A 573 11.50 -41.59 16.07
CA VAL A 573 12.72 -42.19 15.54
C VAL A 573 13.76 -41.10 15.24
N LEU A 574 14.96 -41.36 15.76
CA LEU A 574 16.18 -40.57 15.78
C LEU A 574 16.88 -40.44 14.41
N SER A 575 17.47 -39.26 14.24
CA SER A 575 18.84 -38.91 13.82
C SER A 575 19.59 -39.72 12.75
N SER A 576 20.14 -38.98 11.78
CA SER A 576 21.40 -39.27 11.11
C SER A 576 22.11 -37.95 10.78
N GLU A 577 23.30 -37.77 11.37
CA GLU A 577 24.27 -36.71 11.11
C GLU A 577 24.95 -36.92 9.75
N VAL A 578 25.27 -35.83 9.02
CA VAL A 578 26.43 -35.80 8.12
C VAL A 578 26.99 -34.36 7.96
N ALA A 579 28.20 -34.18 8.51
CA ALA A 579 29.35 -33.36 8.12
C ALA A 579 29.21 -31.90 7.61
N ASP A 580 29.86 -31.03 8.39
CA ASP A 580 30.34 -29.68 8.05
C ASP A 580 31.44 -29.69 6.97
N GLU A 581 31.40 -28.71 6.07
CA GLU A 581 32.62 -28.14 5.46
C GLU A 581 32.49 -26.62 5.34
N ASP A 582 33.42 -25.95 6.03
CA ASP A 582 33.68 -24.52 6.04
C ASP A 582 34.12 -23.99 4.67
N ALA A 583 33.54 -22.85 4.26
CA ALA A 583 34.14 -21.98 3.25
C ALA A 583 33.83 -20.52 3.55
N MET A 584 34.75 -19.88 4.29
CA MET A 584 34.85 -18.43 4.46
C MET A 584 35.25 -17.75 3.14
N THR A 585 34.45 -16.79 2.67
CA THR A 585 34.95 -15.71 1.80
C THR A 585 34.20 -14.42 2.10
N GLU A 586 34.94 -13.44 2.63
CA GLU A 586 34.56 -12.04 2.71
C GLU A 586 34.60 -11.45 1.30
N LEU A 587 33.48 -10.86 0.84
CA LEU A 587 33.48 -9.90 -0.25
C LEU A 587 32.59 -8.72 0.13
N THR A 588 33.27 -7.65 0.50
CA THR A 588 32.80 -6.27 0.48
C THR A 588 32.54 -5.85 -0.96
N ASP A 589 31.28 -5.60 -1.29
CA ASP A 589 30.86 -4.53 -2.21
C ASP A 589 29.34 -4.43 -2.08
N ASP A 590 28.85 -3.21 -1.82
CA ASP A 590 27.42 -2.92 -1.63
C ASP A 590 26.84 -2.30 -2.91
N PRO A 591 26.25 -3.11 -3.82
CA PRO A 591 25.57 -2.64 -5.03
C PRO A 591 24.20 -2.02 -4.75
N VAL A 592 23.75 -1.95 -3.50
CA VAL A 592 22.44 -1.39 -3.13
C VAL A 592 22.41 0.12 -3.36
N ALA A 593 23.52 0.83 -3.07
CA ALA A 593 23.61 2.28 -3.24
C ALA A 593 23.66 2.73 -4.72
N GLU A 594 24.27 1.95 -5.63
CA GLU A 594 24.36 2.32 -7.05
C GLU A 594 23.06 2.08 -7.83
N ALA A 595 22.32 1.02 -7.51
CA ALA A 595 21.04 0.74 -8.17
C ALA A 595 19.94 1.74 -7.78
N PHE A 596 19.94 2.27 -6.55
CA PHE A 596 18.98 3.31 -6.13
C PHE A 596 19.26 4.67 -6.74
N LYS A 597 20.50 4.92 -7.14
CA LYS A 597 20.87 6.11 -7.90
C LYS A 597 20.29 6.09 -9.33
N HIS A 598 20.15 4.91 -9.94
CA HIS A 598 19.51 4.76 -11.25
C HIS A 598 17.99 4.94 -11.24
N LEU A 599 17.30 4.54 -10.16
CA LEU A 599 15.86 4.83 -10.00
C LEU A 599 15.64 6.34 -9.81
N GLU A 600 16.48 6.96 -8.98
CA GLU A 600 16.47 8.41 -8.75
C GLU A 600 16.73 9.29 -9.98
N ASP A 601 17.43 8.78 -11.01
CA ASP A 601 17.74 9.53 -12.24
C ASP A 601 16.66 9.34 -13.33
N GLY A 602 15.81 8.31 -13.23
CA GLY A 602 14.64 8.08 -14.11
C GLY A 602 13.30 8.61 -13.55
N GLU A 603 13.31 9.11 -12.32
CA GLU A 603 12.16 9.65 -11.57
C GLU A 603 11.85 11.13 -11.87
N ASP A 604 12.78 11.87 -12.49
CA ASP A 604 12.76 13.34 -12.55
C ASP A 604 11.83 13.92 -13.64
N GLU A 605 11.24 13.10 -14.50
CA GLU A 605 10.36 13.55 -15.58
C GLU A 605 8.89 13.19 -15.28
N ILE A 606 8.18 14.12 -14.64
CA ILE A 606 6.71 14.16 -14.75
C ILE A 606 6.41 14.44 -16.23
N LEU A 607 6.14 13.38 -17.00
CA LEU A 607 5.73 13.50 -18.40
C LEU A 607 4.39 14.26 -18.44
N TRP A 608 4.45 15.57 -18.64
CA TRP A 608 3.29 16.41 -18.84
C TRP A 608 2.91 16.35 -20.31
N ASP A 609 1.96 15.48 -20.68
CA ASP A 609 1.31 15.55 -21.99
C ASP A 609 -0.11 16.14 -21.83
N PRO A 610 -0.34 17.39 -22.26
CA PRO A 610 -1.66 18.03 -22.18
C PRO A 610 -2.72 17.36 -23.06
N ARG A 611 -2.34 16.44 -23.96
CA ARG A 611 -3.29 15.73 -24.85
C ARG A 611 -4.10 14.63 -24.17
N TYR A 612 -3.74 14.23 -22.95
CA TYR A 612 -4.53 13.23 -22.21
C TYR A 612 -5.83 13.78 -21.59
N LEU A 613 -6.08 15.09 -21.69
CA LEU A 613 -7.38 15.69 -21.36
C LEU A 613 -8.45 15.40 -22.43
N GLU A 614 -8.07 14.98 -23.65
CA GLU A 614 -9.02 14.71 -24.74
C GLU A 614 -9.61 13.28 -24.73
N PHE A 615 -9.05 12.35 -23.95
CA PHE A 615 -9.60 10.98 -23.83
C PHE A 615 -10.82 10.87 -22.90
N GLN A 616 -11.31 11.98 -22.35
CA GLN A 616 -12.54 12.02 -21.56
C GLN A 616 -13.83 11.93 -22.39
N ASP A 617 -13.76 11.96 -23.73
CA ASP A 617 -14.95 12.10 -24.59
C ASP A 617 -15.18 10.93 -25.58
N GLN A 618 -14.51 9.80 -25.39
CA GLN A 618 -14.89 8.56 -26.07
C GLN A 618 -15.33 7.52 -25.05
N GLY A 619 -16.64 7.38 -24.91
CA GLY A 619 -17.26 6.25 -24.25
C GLY A 619 -16.76 4.94 -24.84
N THR A 620 -15.76 4.35 -24.21
CA THR A 620 -15.40 2.96 -24.44
C THR A 620 -16.46 2.11 -23.75
N SER A 621 -17.48 1.77 -24.55
CA SER A 621 -18.25 0.55 -24.37
C SER A 621 -17.26 -0.63 -24.28
N ILE A 622 -16.90 -1.01 -23.05
CA ILE A 622 -16.32 -2.32 -22.79
C ILE A 622 -17.50 -3.29 -22.82
N ASN A 623 -17.85 -3.73 -24.02
CA ASN A 623 -18.54 -4.99 -24.24
C ASN A 623 -17.49 -6.08 -24.48
N ASP A 624 -17.77 -7.23 -23.88
CA ASP A 624 -17.11 -8.56 -23.93
C ASP A 624 -15.89 -8.82 -23.02
#